data_AF-A0A662DGU0-F1
#
_entry.id   AF-A0A662DGU0-F1
#
_cell.length_a   1.000
_cell.length_b   1.000
_cell.length_c   1.000
_cell.angle_alpha   90.00
_cell.angle_beta   90.00
_cell.angle_gamma   90.00
#
_symmetry.space_group_name_H-M   'P 1'
#
loop_
_entity.id
_entity.type
_entity.pdbx_description
1 polymer ?
#
loop_
_entity_poly.entity_id
_entity_poly.type
_entity_poly.pdbx_seq_one_letter_code
_entity_poly.pdbx_strand_id
1 'polypeptide(L)'
;MDIRAQVSMVFHLDKCIGCHTCSVACKNIWTDREGTDYQWWNNVETKPGTGYPTLWEDQDEYGGGWEVVDGKLQMKLQSKLGTLGNIFYNQKLPTINDYYEPWTYDYEHLFTAPEGDDQPTARPVSLITGEFMEIEAGPNWDDDLGGSPVYAANDPNLGVLTDEERAQLNEIEQVVFFYLPRICNHCLNPGCVAACPAGAIYKRGEDGIVLVSQEKCRAWRMCIS
;
A
#
# COMPACT_ATOMS: atom_id res chain seq x y z
N MET A 1 -32.44 -13.72 -10.16
CA MET A 1 -31.66 -12.67 -10.85
C MET A 1 -31.73 -11.42 -9.99
N ASP A 2 -30.62 -11.04 -9.35
CA ASP A 2 -30.51 -9.81 -8.55
C ASP A 2 -29.61 -8.84 -9.33
N ILE A 3 -30.18 -7.76 -9.88
CA ILE A 3 -29.48 -6.80 -10.74
C ILE A 3 -29.05 -5.62 -9.88
N ARG A 4 -27.75 -5.29 -9.93
CA ARG A 4 -27.15 -4.15 -9.22
C ARG A 4 -26.29 -3.32 -10.17
N ALA A 5 -26.00 -2.09 -9.77
CA ALA A 5 -25.13 -1.18 -10.51
C ALA A 5 -23.82 -0.94 -9.75
N GLN A 6 -22.74 -0.72 -10.50
CA GLN A 6 -21.45 -0.30 -9.96
C GLN A 6 -20.78 0.66 -10.94
N VAL A 7 -20.25 1.76 -10.42
CA VAL A 7 -19.35 2.63 -11.20
C VAL A 7 -17.97 1.98 -11.20
N SER A 8 -17.41 1.79 -12.39
CA SER A 8 -16.08 1.21 -12.59
C SER A 8 -15.09 2.25 -13.07
N MET A 9 -13.82 2.03 -12.76
CA MET A 9 -12.71 2.89 -13.17
C MET A 9 -11.78 2.12 -14.10
N VAL A 10 -11.20 2.82 -15.06
CA VAL A 10 -10.18 2.27 -15.97
C VAL A 10 -9.01 3.25 -16.01
N PHE A 11 -7.82 2.75 -15.71
CA PHE A 11 -6.57 3.50 -15.89
C PHE A 11 -5.94 3.11 -17.22
N HIS A 12 -5.67 4.10 -18.07
CA HIS A 12 -4.98 3.90 -19.34
C HIS A 12 -3.47 4.01 -19.11
N LEU A 13 -2.78 2.89 -18.92
CA LEU A 13 -1.37 2.89 -18.50
C LEU A 13 -0.43 3.52 -19.54
N ASP A 14 -0.71 3.37 -20.84
CA ASP A 14 0.09 4.03 -21.91
C ASP A 14 0.05 5.56 -21.85
N LYS A 15 -0.92 6.13 -21.12
CA LYS A 15 -1.06 7.58 -20.92
C LYS A 15 -0.69 8.01 -19.51
N CYS A 16 -0.40 7.07 -18.61
CA CYS A 16 0.04 7.38 -17.27
C CYS A 16 1.47 7.93 -17.34
N ILE A 17 1.70 9.05 -16.69
CA ILE A 17 3.00 9.73 -16.68
C ILE A 17 3.63 9.79 -15.28
N GLY A 18 3.11 9.01 -14.33
CA GLY A 18 3.72 8.91 -13.00
C GLY A 18 3.74 10.21 -12.20
N CYS A 19 2.85 11.17 -12.47
CA CYS A 19 2.95 12.51 -11.87
C CYS A 19 2.48 12.62 -10.41
N HIS A 20 1.93 11.55 -9.82
CA HIS A 20 1.40 11.50 -8.44
C HIS A 20 0.34 12.55 -8.07
N THR A 21 -0.19 13.32 -9.03
CA THR A 21 -1.23 14.33 -8.77
C THR A 21 -2.49 13.71 -8.15
N CYS A 22 -2.84 12.51 -8.59
CA CYS A 22 -3.98 11.77 -8.08
C CYS A 22 -3.77 11.31 -6.62
N SER A 23 -2.53 10.97 -6.23
CA SER A 23 -2.14 10.62 -4.87
C SER A 23 -2.29 11.82 -3.94
N VAL A 24 -1.73 12.97 -4.32
CA VAL A 24 -1.81 14.22 -3.54
C VAL A 24 -3.24 14.71 -3.39
N ALA A 25 -4.04 14.67 -4.47
CA ALA A 25 -5.45 15.06 -4.42
C ALA A 25 -6.25 14.20 -3.42
N CYS A 26 -5.98 12.89 -3.36
CA CYS A 26 -6.62 12.00 -2.41
C CYS A 26 -6.15 12.27 -0.97
N LYS A 27 -4.83 12.39 -0.77
CA LYS A 27 -4.19 12.66 0.52
C LYS A 27 -4.78 13.90 1.18
N ASN A 28 -4.78 15.03 0.46
CA ASN A 28 -5.21 16.33 0.98
C ASN A 28 -6.68 16.40 1.38
N ILE A 29 -7.52 15.50 0.85
CA ILE A 29 -8.97 15.50 1.16
C ILE A 29 -9.29 14.50 2.26
N TRP A 30 -8.60 13.35 2.30
CA TRP A 30 -9.09 12.19 3.04
C TRP A 30 -8.16 11.69 4.16
N THR A 31 -6.84 11.81 3.98
CA THR A 31 -5.83 11.15 4.83
C THR A 31 -4.71 12.09 5.28
N ASP A 32 -5.04 13.35 5.51
CA ASP A 32 -4.18 14.41 6.07
C ASP A 32 -4.23 14.48 7.61
N ARG A 33 -4.86 13.49 8.25
CA ARG A 33 -5.05 13.43 9.71
C ARG A 33 -4.03 12.51 10.35
N GLU A 34 -3.62 12.87 11.57
CA GLU A 34 -2.78 12.05 12.44
C GLU A 34 -3.29 10.60 12.53
N GLY A 35 -2.39 9.64 12.32
CA GLY A 35 -2.68 8.20 12.29
C GLY A 35 -3.11 7.69 10.91
N THR A 36 -3.31 8.59 9.93
CA THR A 36 -3.52 8.26 8.51
C THR A 36 -2.47 8.89 7.59
N ASP A 37 -1.46 9.55 8.16
CA ASP A 37 -0.41 10.27 7.42
C ASP A 37 0.39 9.34 6.52
N TYR A 38 0.64 8.11 6.99
CA TYR A 38 1.30 7.08 6.20
C TYR A 38 0.40 6.44 5.14
N GLN A 39 -0.92 6.69 5.16
CA GLN A 39 -1.91 6.02 4.29
C GLN A 39 -2.12 6.77 2.98
N TRP A 40 -1.81 6.12 1.87
CA TRP A 40 -2.07 6.60 0.51
C TRP A 40 -3.17 5.75 -0.12
N TRP A 41 -4.44 6.15 0.04
CA TRP A 41 -5.57 5.40 -0.54
C TRP A 41 -5.54 5.37 -2.07
N ASN A 42 -4.91 6.38 -2.66
CA ASN A 42 -4.49 6.38 -4.05
C ASN A 42 -2.98 6.56 -4.07
N ASN A 43 -2.26 5.59 -4.62
CA ASN A 43 -0.81 5.61 -4.77
C ASN A 43 -0.43 5.26 -6.21
N VAL A 44 0.77 5.66 -6.63
CA VAL A 44 1.33 5.31 -7.93
C VAL A 44 2.66 4.63 -7.67
N GLU A 45 2.93 3.55 -8.40
CA GLU A 45 4.15 2.75 -8.26
C GLU A 45 4.86 2.70 -9.59
N THR A 46 6.20 2.71 -9.56
CA THR A 46 7.00 2.36 -10.73
C THR A 46 7.10 0.84 -10.82
N LYS A 47 6.93 0.31 -12.02
CA LYS A 47 7.06 -1.12 -12.32
C LYS A 47 8.14 -1.34 -13.39
N PRO A 48 9.05 -2.31 -13.21
CA PRO A 48 9.16 -3.25 -12.08
C PRO A 48 9.59 -2.59 -10.76
N GLY A 49 9.03 -3.06 -9.64
CA GLY A 49 9.25 -2.51 -8.29
C GLY A 49 8.46 -3.27 -7.21
N THR A 50 8.81 -3.08 -5.93
CA THR A 50 8.15 -3.80 -4.82
C THR A 50 6.85 -3.13 -4.36
N GLY A 51 6.64 -1.87 -4.72
CA GLY A 51 5.39 -1.14 -4.47
C GLY A 51 5.15 -0.78 -3.01
N TYR A 52 3.89 -0.43 -2.70
CA TYR A 52 3.43 0.10 -1.43
C TYR A 52 2.13 -0.60 -0.96
N PRO A 53 2.12 -1.25 0.23
CA PRO A 53 3.30 -1.60 1.04
C PRO A 53 4.27 -2.50 0.27
N THR A 54 5.50 -2.59 0.75
CA THR A 54 6.56 -3.38 0.14
C THR A 54 6.11 -4.83 -0.06
N LEU A 55 6.26 -5.34 -1.29
CA LEU A 55 5.89 -6.70 -1.71
C LEU A 55 4.40 -7.03 -1.57
N TRP A 56 3.49 -6.05 -1.62
CA TRP A 56 2.05 -6.28 -1.45
C TRP A 56 1.43 -7.35 -2.38
N GLU A 57 2.08 -7.65 -3.51
CA GLU A 57 1.67 -8.70 -4.46
C GLU A 57 2.00 -10.13 -3.99
N ASP A 58 2.94 -10.30 -3.04
CA ASP A 58 3.27 -11.59 -2.46
C ASP A 58 2.18 -12.06 -1.47
N GLN A 59 1.32 -12.95 -1.94
CA GLN A 59 0.24 -13.49 -1.12
C GLN A 59 0.66 -14.69 -0.27
N ASP A 60 1.85 -15.25 -0.48
CA ASP A 60 2.41 -16.23 0.44
C ASP A 60 2.88 -15.51 1.72
N GLU A 61 3.39 -14.28 1.58
CA GLU A 61 3.70 -13.38 2.68
C GLU A 61 2.45 -12.77 3.33
N TYR A 62 1.56 -12.13 2.58
CA TYR A 62 0.44 -11.34 3.14
C TYR A 62 -0.89 -12.08 3.28
N GLY A 63 -1.11 -13.21 2.59
CA GLY A 63 -2.32 -14.02 2.74
C GLY A 63 -3.60 -13.40 2.16
N GLY A 64 -3.50 -12.41 1.28
CA GLY A 64 -4.64 -11.68 0.75
C GLY A 64 -5.49 -12.46 -0.26
N GLY A 65 -6.78 -12.15 -0.25
CA GLY A 65 -7.73 -12.63 -1.26
C GLY A 65 -8.24 -14.06 -1.05
N TRP A 66 -8.53 -14.74 -2.16
CA TRP A 66 -9.23 -16.02 -2.18
C TRP A 66 -8.40 -17.09 -2.89
N GLU A 67 -8.65 -18.35 -2.53
CA GLU A 67 -8.14 -19.54 -3.21
C GLU A 67 -9.26 -20.57 -3.43
N VAL A 68 -9.04 -21.51 -4.34
CA VAL A 68 -9.97 -22.60 -4.60
C VAL A 68 -9.37 -23.89 -4.06
N VAL A 69 -9.99 -24.43 -3.01
CA VAL A 69 -9.60 -25.69 -2.37
C VAL A 69 -10.78 -26.65 -2.47
N ASP A 70 -10.54 -27.83 -3.06
CA ASP A 70 -11.58 -28.85 -3.33
C ASP A 70 -12.80 -28.30 -4.09
N GLY A 71 -12.55 -27.42 -5.06
CA GLY A 71 -13.60 -26.77 -5.87
C GLY A 71 -14.43 -25.73 -5.12
N LYS A 72 -14.04 -25.36 -3.88
CA LYS A 72 -14.72 -24.35 -3.08
C LYS A 72 -13.81 -23.15 -2.86
N LEU A 73 -14.41 -21.96 -2.91
CA LEU A 73 -13.71 -20.72 -2.62
C LEU A 73 -13.46 -20.61 -1.11
N GLN A 74 -12.22 -20.34 -0.72
CA GLN A 74 -11.79 -20.13 0.66
C GLN A 74 -10.93 -18.88 0.75
N MET A 75 -10.94 -18.21 1.91
CA MET A 75 -10.06 -17.07 2.16
C MET A 75 -8.63 -17.59 2.37
N LYS A 76 -7.66 -17.02 1.66
CA LYS A 76 -6.24 -17.39 1.82
C LYS A 76 -5.74 -17.12 3.24
N LEU A 77 -6.16 -16.00 3.82
CA LEU A 77 -5.74 -15.59 5.15
C LEU A 77 -6.05 -16.67 6.20
N GLN A 78 -7.31 -17.12 6.27
CA GLN A 78 -7.77 -18.11 7.25
C GLN A 78 -9.24 -18.50 7.07
N SER A 79 -9.59 -19.68 7.59
CA SER A 79 -10.98 -20.10 7.81
C SER A 79 -11.64 -19.32 8.96
N LYS A 80 -12.98 -19.39 9.08
CA LYS A 80 -13.73 -18.76 10.18
C LYS A 80 -13.25 -19.21 11.58
N LEU A 81 -12.88 -20.48 11.74
CA LEU A 81 -12.31 -20.99 13.00
C LEU A 81 -10.88 -20.50 13.21
N GLY A 82 -10.09 -20.43 12.13
CA GLY A 82 -8.76 -19.82 12.15
C GLY A 82 -8.79 -18.36 12.61
N THR A 83 -9.78 -17.58 12.14
CA THR A 83 -9.98 -16.19 12.57
C THR A 83 -10.13 -16.04 14.08
N LEU A 84 -10.83 -16.96 14.74
CA LEU A 84 -10.98 -16.93 16.19
C LEU A 84 -9.68 -17.26 16.92
N GLY A 85 -8.87 -18.18 16.38
CA GLY A 85 -7.57 -18.53 16.93
C GLY A 85 -6.55 -17.38 16.83
N ASN A 86 -6.58 -16.63 15.73
CA ASN A 86 -5.64 -15.54 15.46
C ASN A 86 -6.18 -14.15 15.83
N ILE A 87 -7.36 -14.05 16.45
CA ILE A 87 -8.03 -12.76 16.69
C ILE A 87 -7.17 -11.77 17.50
N PHE A 88 -6.32 -12.28 18.40
CA PHE A 88 -5.43 -11.48 19.22
C PHE A 88 -4.18 -11.01 18.48
N TYR A 89 -3.70 -11.80 17.51
CA TYR A 89 -2.49 -11.55 16.76
C TYR A 89 -2.62 -12.01 15.31
N ASN A 90 -2.72 -11.05 14.39
CA ASN A 90 -2.70 -11.32 12.96
C ASN A 90 -1.24 -11.40 12.49
N GLN A 91 -0.78 -12.61 12.17
CA GLN A 91 0.60 -12.88 11.74
C GLN A 91 0.93 -12.30 10.36
N LYS A 92 -0.09 -12.00 9.56
CA LYS A 92 0.02 -11.56 8.16
C LYS A 92 -0.22 -10.06 8.01
N LEU A 93 -0.28 -9.34 9.12
CA LEU A 93 -0.56 -7.91 9.15
C LEU A 93 0.71 -7.14 8.76
N PRO A 94 0.71 -6.33 7.67
CA PRO A 94 1.81 -5.42 7.40
C PRO A 94 2.02 -4.47 8.58
N THR A 95 3.29 -4.29 8.92
CA THR A 95 3.79 -3.36 9.93
C THR A 95 4.04 -1.99 9.31
N ILE A 96 4.32 -0.99 10.15
CA ILE A 96 4.65 0.35 9.65
C ILE A 96 5.90 0.36 8.76
N ASN A 97 6.84 -0.55 9.00
CA ASN A 97 8.08 -0.65 8.23
C ASN A 97 7.84 -1.21 6.82
N ASP A 98 6.76 -1.97 6.62
CA ASP A 98 6.37 -2.44 5.29
C ASP A 98 5.77 -1.30 4.46
N TYR A 99 5.27 -0.25 5.12
CA TYR A 99 4.91 1.02 4.50
C TYR A 99 6.11 1.98 4.52
N TYR A 100 6.15 2.83 5.55
CA TYR A 100 7.24 3.70 5.95
C TYR A 100 6.85 4.37 7.28
N GLU A 101 7.83 4.77 8.09
CA GLU A 101 7.57 5.63 9.24
C GLU A 101 7.31 7.07 8.76
N PRO A 102 6.11 7.64 8.95
CA PRO A 102 5.81 8.99 8.47
C PRO A 102 6.64 10.04 9.23
N TRP A 103 7.13 11.05 8.52
CA TRP A 103 8.00 12.09 9.09
C TRP A 103 7.56 13.50 8.68
N THR A 104 8.02 14.47 9.45
CA THR A 104 8.02 15.91 9.13
C THR A 104 9.44 16.46 9.33
N TYR A 105 9.64 17.77 9.29
CA TYR A 105 10.93 18.40 9.55
C TYR A 105 10.81 19.49 10.60
N ASP A 106 11.90 19.69 11.36
CA ASP A 106 12.04 20.80 12.30
C ASP A 106 12.31 22.13 11.54
N TYR A 107 11.28 22.63 10.86
CA TYR A 107 11.37 23.87 10.10
C TYR A 107 11.58 25.11 11.01
N GLU A 108 11.14 25.05 12.26
CA GLU A 108 11.26 26.18 13.19
C GLU A 108 12.73 26.46 13.55
N HIS A 109 13.58 25.42 13.60
CA HIS A 109 15.02 25.57 13.81
C HIS A 109 15.70 26.46 12.76
N LEU A 110 15.18 26.54 11.54
CA LEU A 110 15.73 27.43 10.49
C LEU A 110 15.63 28.91 10.86
N PHE A 111 14.70 29.27 11.75
CA PHE A 111 14.45 30.66 12.16
C PHE A 111 14.89 30.95 13.60
N THR A 112 14.98 29.92 14.44
CA THR A 112 15.21 30.05 15.88
C THR A 112 16.60 29.58 16.33
N ALA A 113 17.38 28.98 15.43
CA ALA A 113 18.73 28.53 15.75
C ALA A 113 19.59 29.67 16.34
N PRO A 114 20.34 29.41 17.43
CA PRO A 114 21.28 30.38 17.97
C PRO A 114 22.43 30.63 16.98
N GLU A 115 23.12 31.75 17.15
CA GLU A 115 24.36 32.02 16.42
C GLU A 115 25.39 30.91 16.68
N GLY A 116 26.02 30.42 15.62
CA GLY A 116 27.00 29.35 15.67
C GLY A 116 27.80 29.27 14.37
N ASP A 117 28.78 28.38 14.36
CA ASP A 117 29.71 28.22 13.24
C ASP A 117 29.08 27.44 12.06
N ASP A 118 28.04 26.66 12.33
CA ASP A 118 27.36 25.80 11.35
C ASP A 118 26.01 26.40 10.91
N GLN A 119 25.67 26.21 9.62
CA GLN A 119 24.38 26.62 9.09
C GLN A 119 23.25 25.74 9.66
N PRO A 120 22.14 26.32 10.16
CA PRO A 120 21.01 25.54 10.66
C PRO A 120 20.32 24.77 9.53
N THR A 121 19.86 23.56 9.84
CA THR A 121 19.13 22.69 8.91
C THR A 121 17.85 22.17 9.55
N ALA A 122 16.83 21.89 8.75
CA ALA A 122 15.61 21.27 9.23
C ALA A 122 15.79 19.74 9.21
N ARG A 123 16.01 19.14 10.38
CA ARG A 123 16.20 17.69 10.51
C ARG A 123 14.85 16.97 10.49
N PRO A 124 14.78 15.74 9.96
CA PRO A 124 13.55 14.97 9.95
C PRO A 124 13.17 14.49 11.35
N VAL A 125 11.88 14.54 11.65
CA VAL A 125 11.26 14.17 12.92
C VAL A 125 10.15 13.17 12.64
N SER A 126 10.15 12.04 13.36
CA SER A 126 9.10 11.04 13.25
C SER A 126 7.76 11.60 13.70
N LEU A 127 6.71 11.37 12.90
CA LEU A 127 5.33 11.67 13.29
C LEU A 127 4.74 10.60 14.24
N ILE A 128 5.47 9.52 14.50
CA ILE A 128 5.07 8.47 15.47
C ILE A 128 5.69 8.72 16.84
N THR A 129 6.99 8.98 16.89
CA THR A 129 7.74 9.10 18.16
C THR A 129 8.00 10.55 18.58
N GLY A 130 7.98 11.49 17.63
CA GLY A 130 8.41 12.88 17.86
C GLY A 130 9.92 13.04 17.99
N GLU A 131 10.70 11.98 17.78
CA GLU A 131 12.16 12.01 17.86
C GLU A 131 12.79 12.28 16.49
N PHE A 132 14.03 12.78 16.49
CA PHE A 132 14.82 12.87 15.26
C PHE A 132 15.11 11.48 14.71
N MET A 133 15.01 11.34 13.39
CA MET A 133 15.21 10.07 12.71
C MET A 133 16.14 10.20 11.51
N GLU A 134 16.52 9.07 10.92
CA GLU A 134 17.07 9.00 9.56
C GLU A 134 15.98 8.43 8.66
N ILE A 135 15.83 8.99 7.46
CA ILE A 135 14.79 8.52 6.51
C ILE A 135 15.37 7.34 5.72
N GLU A 136 14.78 6.16 5.91
CA GLU A 136 15.24 4.92 5.27
C GLU A 136 14.26 4.37 4.22
N ALA A 137 13.01 4.84 4.22
CA ALA A 137 11.96 4.39 3.32
C ALA A 137 10.90 5.48 3.12
N GLY A 138 10.10 5.33 2.06
CA GLY A 138 8.97 6.21 1.76
C GLY A 138 7.96 5.50 0.85
N PRO A 139 6.76 6.08 0.66
CA PRO A 139 5.67 5.44 -0.08
C PRO A 139 5.92 5.31 -1.59
N ASN A 140 7.00 5.90 -2.09
CA ASN A 140 7.40 5.96 -3.50
C ASN A 140 8.94 5.94 -3.60
N TRP A 141 9.58 5.06 -2.84
CA TRP A 141 11.03 5.05 -2.64
C TRP A 141 11.81 4.56 -3.87
N ASP A 142 11.19 3.73 -4.70
CA ASP A 142 11.72 3.15 -5.93
C ASP A 142 11.21 3.85 -7.22
N ASP A 143 10.77 5.11 -7.10
CA ASP A 143 10.32 5.95 -8.22
C ASP A 143 11.37 6.02 -9.33
N ASP A 144 10.92 6.03 -10.59
CA ASP A 144 11.78 6.04 -11.78
C ASP A 144 13.00 5.09 -11.69
N LEU A 145 12.76 3.86 -11.19
CA LEU A 145 13.76 2.78 -11.05
C LEU A 145 14.85 3.04 -9.99
N GLY A 146 14.59 3.93 -9.05
CA GLY A 146 15.42 4.15 -7.87
C GLY A 146 15.69 2.84 -7.12
N GLY A 147 16.96 2.53 -6.83
CA GLY A 147 17.30 1.31 -6.11
C GLY A 147 16.96 0.00 -6.84
N SER A 148 16.88 -0.01 -8.17
CA SER A 148 16.53 -1.18 -8.99
C SER A 148 17.19 -2.52 -8.60
N PRO A 149 18.47 -2.59 -8.22
CA PRO A 149 19.08 -3.86 -7.76
C PRO A 149 18.41 -4.46 -6.51
N VAL A 150 17.64 -3.66 -5.77
CA VAL A 150 16.88 -4.05 -4.59
C VAL A 150 15.40 -4.17 -4.95
N TYR A 151 14.77 -3.14 -5.53
CA TYR A 151 13.31 -3.12 -5.67
C TYR A 151 12.84 -3.77 -6.96
N ALA A 152 13.27 -3.28 -8.12
CA ALA A 152 12.90 -3.86 -9.41
C ALA A 152 13.30 -5.34 -9.52
N ALA A 153 14.49 -5.71 -9.03
CA ALA A 153 14.98 -7.09 -9.05
C ALA A 153 14.16 -8.06 -8.19
N ASN A 154 13.43 -7.55 -7.20
CA ASN A 154 12.57 -8.33 -6.30
C ASN A 154 11.07 -8.12 -6.59
N ASP A 155 10.69 -7.55 -7.74
CA ASP A 155 9.29 -7.47 -8.15
C ASP A 155 8.70 -8.90 -8.32
N PRO A 156 7.64 -9.27 -7.59
CA PRO A 156 7.03 -10.61 -7.67
C PRO A 156 6.60 -11.01 -9.10
N ASN A 157 6.28 -10.04 -9.96
CA ASN A 157 5.86 -10.28 -11.34
C ASN A 157 7.00 -10.78 -12.24
N LEU A 158 8.26 -10.59 -11.84
CA LEU A 158 9.42 -11.14 -12.56
C LEU A 158 9.69 -12.61 -12.19
N GLY A 159 8.93 -13.17 -11.23
CA GLY A 159 8.99 -14.58 -10.79
C GLY A 159 8.91 -15.62 -11.91
N VAL A 160 8.22 -15.28 -13.00
CA VAL A 160 7.98 -16.17 -14.14
C VAL A 160 9.07 -16.15 -15.21
N LEU A 161 9.99 -15.19 -15.15
CA LEU A 161 11.05 -15.00 -16.14
C LEU A 161 12.25 -15.88 -15.85
N THR A 162 13.00 -16.27 -16.89
CA THR A 162 14.29 -16.95 -16.73
C THR A 162 15.37 -15.99 -16.24
N ASP A 163 16.48 -16.53 -15.75
CA ASP A 163 17.63 -15.72 -15.34
C ASP A 163 18.21 -14.91 -16.51
N GLU A 164 18.21 -15.45 -17.73
CA GLU A 164 18.62 -14.72 -18.92
C GLU A 164 17.67 -13.55 -19.26
N GLU A 165 16.36 -13.76 -19.17
CA GLU A 165 15.36 -12.70 -19.41
C GLU A 165 15.48 -11.58 -18.36
N ARG A 166 15.71 -11.94 -17.10
CA ARG A 166 15.97 -10.97 -16.03
C ARG A 166 17.27 -10.22 -16.25
N ALA A 167 18.33 -10.89 -16.71
CA ALA A 167 19.58 -10.23 -17.04
C ALA A 167 19.39 -9.20 -18.17
N GLN A 168 18.63 -9.55 -19.21
CA GLN A 168 18.32 -8.64 -20.32
C GLN A 168 17.56 -7.39 -19.86
N LEU A 169 16.57 -7.52 -18.97
CA LEU A 169 15.83 -6.35 -18.44
C LEU A 169 16.71 -5.38 -17.63
N ASN A 170 17.85 -5.84 -17.12
CA ASN A 170 18.81 -5.03 -16.38
C ASN A 170 19.92 -4.43 -17.28
N GLU A 171 19.95 -4.75 -18.57
CA GLU A 171 20.87 -4.12 -19.51
C GLU A 171 20.45 -2.66 -19.75
N ILE A 172 21.40 -1.73 -19.65
CA ILE A 172 21.15 -0.27 -19.74
C ILE A 172 20.32 0.12 -20.98
N GLU A 173 20.56 -0.55 -22.11
CA GLU A 173 19.88 -0.25 -23.39
C GLU A 173 18.49 -0.89 -23.49
N GLN A 174 18.11 -1.75 -22.55
CA GLN A 174 16.85 -2.49 -22.50
C GLN A 174 16.02 -2.17 -21.25
N VAL A 175 16.43 -1.17 -20.46
CA VAL A 175 15.70 -0.74 -19.28
C VAL A 175 14.31 -0.26 -19.68
N VAL A 176 13.30 -0.82 -19.03
CA VAL A 176 11.90 -0.43 -19.21
C VAL A 176 11.28 -0.19 -17.84
N PHE A 177 10.38 0.79 -17.78
CA PHE A 177 9.46 0.89 -16.67
C PHE A 177 8.14 1.54 -17.10
N PHE A 178 7.12 1.39 -16.29
CA PHE A 178 5.84 2.08 -16.44
C PHE A 178 5.25 2.40 -15.07
N TYR A 179 4.21 3.22 -15.05
CA TYR A 179 3.57 3.66 -13.81
C TYR A 179 2.25 2.94 -13.58
N LEU A 180 2.05 2.45 -12.36
CA LEU A 180 0.87 1.72 -11.92
C LEU A 180 0.12 2.53 -10.84
N PRO A 181 -0.85 3.37 -11.22
CA PRO A 181 -1.75 4.01 -10.27
C PRO A 181 -2.76 2.99 -9.73
N ARG A 182 -2.94 2.94 -8.40
CA ARG A 182 -3.84 1.99 -7.73
C ARG A 182 -4.69 2.67 -6.65
N ILE A 183 -5.91 2.16 -6.52
CA ILE A 183 -6.90 2.50 -5.48
C ILE A 183 -7.58 1.23 -4.99
N CYS A 184 -8.50 1.35 -4.02
CA CYS A 184 -9.42 0.25 -3.70
C CYS A 184 -10.22 -0.16 -4.95
N ASN A 185 -10.19 -1.45 -5.29
CA ASN A 185 -10.88 -1.99 -6.46
C ASN A 185 -12.40 -2.15 -6.30
N HIS A 186 -12.94 -1.90 -5.10
CA HIS A 186 -14.36 -2.06 -4.78
C HIS A 186 -14.96 -3.36 -5.34
N CYS A 187 -14.29 -4.48 -5.09
CA CYS A 187 -14.55 -5.79 -5.72
C CYS A 187 -16.01 -6.24 -5.62
N LEU A 188 -16.44 -7.10 -6.54
CA LEU A 188 -17.74 -7.80 -6.44
C LEU A 188 -17.74 -8.84 -5.32
N ASN A 189 -16.62 -9.56 -5.15
CA ASN A 189 -16.40 -10.50 -4.05
C ASN A 189 -15.22 -10.04 -3.16
N PRO A 190 -15.41 -8.98 -2.35
CA PRO A 190 -14.32 -8.36 -1.59
C PRO A 190 -13.85 -9.24 -0.43
N GLY A 191 -12.58 -9.64 -0.44
CA GLY A 191 -11.95 -10.40 0.65
C GLY A 191 -12.01 -9.68 1.99
N CYS A 192 -11.84 -8.35 1.99
CA CYS A 192 -11.91 -7.54 3.22
C CYS A 192 -13.28 -7.60 3.93
N VAL A 193 -14.39 -7.70 3.17
CA VAL A 193 -15.74 -7.89 3.75
C VAL A 193 -15.82 -9.26 4.42
N ALA A 194 -15.31 -10.30 3.77
CA ALA A 194 -15.31 -11.65 4.31
C ALA A 194 -14.38 -11.81 5.53
N ALA A 195 -13.26 -11.08 5.56
CA ALA A 195 -12.25 -11.14 6.61
C ALA A 195 -12.67 -10.43 7.90
N CYS A 196 -13.56 -9.42 7.84
CA CYS A 196 -13.92 -8.60 9.00
C CYS A 196 -14.80 -9.37 10.02
N PRO A 197 -14.30 -9.69 11.23
CA PRO A 197 -15.09 -10.47 12.20
C PRO A 197 -16.29 -9.70 12.75
N ALA A 198 -16.22 -8.37 12.76
CA ALA A 198 -17.28 -7.48 13.24
C ALA A 198 -18.39 -7.24 12.19
N GLY A 199 -18.21 -7.64 10.94
CA GLY A 199 -19.12 -7.29 9.85
C GLY A 199 -19.23 -5.78 9.62
N ALA A 200 -18.17 -5.02 9.92
CA ALA A 200 -18.15 -3.56 9.80
C ALA A 200 -17.92 -3.08 8.37
N ILE A 201 -17.46 -3.97 7.48
CA ILE A 201 -17.18 -3.65 6.08
C ILE A 201 -18.32 -4.18 5.22
N TYR A 202 -18.81 -3.36 4.29
CA TYR A 202 -19.98 -3.67 3.49
C TYR A 202 -19.88 -3.05 2.10
N LYS A 203 -20.57 -3.67 1.13
CA LYS A 203 -20.73 -3.14 -0.23
C LYS A 203 -22.10 -2.50 -0.35
N ARG A 204 -22.14 -1.22 -0.74
CA ARG A 204 -23.38 -0.47 -0.97
C ARG A 204 -24.16 -1.08 -2.12
N GLY A 205 -25.49 -1.12 -2.00
CA GLY A 205 -26.36 -1.78 -2.97
C GLY A 205 -26.62 -0.94 -4.22
N GLU A 206 -26.58 0.38 -4.05
CA GLU A 206 -26.94 1.39 -5.04
C GLU A 206 -25.81 1.71 -6.03
N ASP A 207 -24.54 1.62 -5.62
CA ASP A 207 -23.39 2.00 -6.45
C ASP A 207 -22.18 1.06 -6.33
N GLY A 208 -22.28 0.01 -5.52
CA GLY A 208 -21.23 -0.99 -5.36
C GLY A 208 -19.99 -0.52 -4.62
N ILE A 209 -19.98 0.67 -4.00
CA ILE A 209 -18.83 1.15 -3.22
C ILE A 209 -18.69 0.29 -1.95
N VAL A 210 -17.48 -0.21 -1.71
CA VAL A 210 -17.12 -0.94 -0.48
C VAL A 210 -16.60 0.05 0.56
N LEU A 211 -17.21 0.05 1.75
CA LEU A 211 -16.90 0.97 2.84
C LEU A 211 -16.64 0.22 4.15
N VAL A 212 -15.84 0.84 5.02
CA VAL A 212 -15.68 0.45 6.43
C VAL A 212 -16.53 1.38 7.29
N SER A 213 -17.52 0.86 8.00
CA SER A 213 -18.28 1.63 8.99
C SER A 213 -17.39 1.98 10.18
N GLN A 214 -17.07 3.26 10.33
CA GLN A 214 -16.21 3.74 11.42
C GLN A 214 -16.84 3.53 12.81
N GLU A 215 -18.17 3.55 12.91
CA GLU A 215 -18.89 3.33 14.17
C GLU A 215 -18.91 1.85 14.60
N LYS A 216 -19.06 0.94 13.62
CA LYS A 216 -19.11 -0.51 13.87
C LYS A 216 -17.72 -1.16 13.93
N CYS A 217 -16.72 -0.51 13.37
CA CYS A 217 -15.35 -1.00 13.40
C CYS A 217 -14.90 -1.26 14.84
N ARG A 218 -14.20 -2.36 15.04
CA ARG A 218 -13.59 -2.76 16.33
C ARG A 218 -12.09 -2.98 16.21
N ALA A 219 -11.48 -2.48 15.13
CA ALA A 219 -10.05 -2.55 14.88
C ALA A 219 -9.46 -3.97 14.99
N TRP A 220 -10.19 -4.98 14.52
CA TRP A 220 -9.70 -6.37 14.50
C TRP A 220 -8.55 -6.61 13.52
N ARG A 221 -8.26 -5.65 12.62
CA ARG A 221 -7.10 -5.64 11.69
C ARG A 221 -7.04 -6.80 10.68
N MET A 222 -7.98 -7.73 10.72
CA MET A 222 -8.02 -8.90 9.83
C MET A 222 -8.31 -8.56 8.37
N CYS A 223 -8.92 -7.40 8.11
CA CYS A 223 -9.29 -6.98 6.76
C CYS A 223 -8.15 -6.33 5.98
N ILE A 224 -7.00 -6.09 6.62
CA ILE A 224 -5.80 -5.53 6.00
C ILE A 224 -5.01 -6.64 5.29
N SER A 225 -5.05 -7.85 5.85
CA SER A 225 -4.45 -9.07 5.30
C SER A 225 -5.43 -9.87 4.45
#